data_AF-A0A8J8EX18-F1
#
_entry.id   AF-A0A8J8EX18-F1
#
_cell.length_a   1.000
_cell.length_b   1.000
_cell.length_c   1.000
_cell.angle_alpha   90.00
_cell.angle_beta   90.00
_cell.angle_gamma   90.00
#
_symmetry.space_group_name_H-M   'P 1'
#
loop_
_entity.id
_entity.type
_entity.pdbx_description
1 polymer ?
#
loop_
_entity_poly.entity_id
_entity_poly.type
_entity_poly.pdbx_seq_one_letter_code
_entity_poly.pdbx_strand_id
1 'polypeptide(L)'
;MPSGGTVNASGTVEVATENDSAQLSLKGAGKSLAGTVYATLQKARKAKVEIFHTACERNRFKIGEGATFDFSKELLPEEDRLIVAYEGFSPRDFRRLMGGGEYIMGHGTYGVRLILDIPLRPDVVEEGSFEVVLEEKETEKEKEPGDGWGFE
;
A
#
# COMPACT_ATOMS: atom_id res chain seq x y z
N MET A 1 -12.47 11.79 -14.81
CA MET A 1 -13.14 10.45 -14.83
C MET A 1 -12.20 9.48 -14.15
N PRO A 2 -12.62 8.72 -13.12
CA PRO A 2 -11.71 7.86 -12.38
C PRO A 2 -11.12 6.79 -13.32
N SER A 3 -9.79 6.68 -13.33
CA SER A 3 -9.08 5.52 -13.86
C SER A 3 -9.40 4.33 -12.96
N GLY A 4 -9.74 3.18 -13.55
CA GLY A 4 -9.82 1.94 -12.79
C GLY A 4 -8.45 1.60 -12.20
N GLY A 5 -8.41 0.76 -11.18
CA GLY A 5 -7.14 0.34 -10.59
C GLY A 5 -7.35 -0.70 -9.51
N THR A 6 -6.35 -1.57 -9.35
CA THR A 6 -6.43 -2.77 -8.53
C THR A 6 -5.15 -2.96 -7.71
N VAL A 7 -5.32 -3.40 -6.47
CA VAL A 7 -4.25 -3.85 -5.59
C VAL A 7 -4.04 -5.34 -5.83
N ASN A 8 -2.89 -5.69 -6.41
CA ASN A 8 -2.44 -7.06 -6.61
C ASN A 8 -1.64 -7.49 -5.38
N ALA A 9 -2.34 -8.10 -4.42
CA ALA A 9 -1.74 -8.68 -3.23
C ALA A 9 -2.28 -10.09 -2.99
N SER A 10 -1.39 -11.03 -2.75
CA SER A 10 -1.73 -12.36 -2.22
C SER A 10 -0.49 -12.95 -1.59
N GLY A 11 -0.60 -13.42 -0.35
CA GLY A 11 0.50 -14.12 0.28
C GLY A 11 0.44 -14.08 1.79
N THR A 12 1.44 -14.72 2.39
CA THR A 12 1.63 -14.75 3.83
C THR A 12 3.02 -14.20 4.17
N VAL A 13 3.09 -13.39 5.22
CA VAL A 13 4.34 -12.94 5.83
C VAL A 13 4.37 -13.49 7.25
N GLU A 14 5.43 -14.19 7.60
CA GLU A 14 5.58 -14.84 8.90
C GLU A 14 6.85 -14.35 9.57
N VAL A 15 6.76 -14.01 10.84
CA VAL A 15 7.90 -13.62 11.67
C VAL A 15 7.87 -14.43 12.95
N ALA A 16 9.02 -14.94 13.37
CA ALA A 16 9.13 -15.74 14.58
C ALA A 16 10.42 -15.48 15.33
N THR A 17 10.35 -15.68 16.63
CA THR A 17 11.47 -15.80 17.56
C THR A 17 11.33 -17.10 18.34
N GLU A 18 12.23 -17.35 19.29
CA GLU A 18 12.13 -18.53 20.17
C GLU A 18 10.83 -18.61 20.97
N ASN A 19 10.16 -17.48 21.27
CA ASN A 19 9.01 -17.45 22.19
C ASN A 19 7.76 -16.78 21.60
N ASP A 20 7.89 -16.09 20.48
CA ASP A 20 6.83 -15.28 19.87
C ASP A 20 6.76 -15.57 18.38
N SER A 21 5.56 -15.58 17.81
CA SER A 21 5.36 -15.69 16.37
C SER A 21 4.18 -14.85 15.91
N ALA A 22 4.23 -14.34 14.68
CA ALA A 22 3.11 -13.69 14.02
C ALA A 22 3.05 -14.11 12.56
N GLN A 23 1.82 -14.25 12.05
CA GLN A 23 1.52 -14.50 10.65
C GLN A 23 0.56 -13.42 10.16
N LEU A 24 0.85 -12.86 9.00
CA LEU A 24 0.04 -11.92 8.27
C LEU A 24 -0.39 -12.57 6.96
N SER A 25 -1.70 -12.70 6.76
CA SER A 25 -2.28 -13.12 5.49
C SER A 25 -2.79 -11.89 4.75
N LEU A 26 -2.37 -11.71 3.50
CA LEU A 26 -2.68 -10.55 2.66
C LEU A 26 -3.51 -10.94 1.45
N LYS A 27 -4.44 -10.04 1.09
CA LYS A 27 -5.20 -10.12 -0.15
C LYS A 27 -5.52 -8.74 -0.71
N GLY A 28 -5.47 -8.64 -2.03
CA GLY A 28 -6.05 -7.54 -2.78
C GLY A 28 -7.57 -7.63 -2.76
N ALA A 29 -8.24 -6.50 -2.56
CA ALA A 29 -9.69 -6.37 -2.57
C ALA A 29 -10.07 -5.14 -3.40
N GLY A 30 -9.95 -5.26 -4.73
CA GLY A 30 -10.13 -4.14 -5.65
C GLY A 30 -9.09 -3.05 -5.38
N LYS A 31 -9.55 -1.86 -4.99
CA LYS A 31 -8.71 -0.68 -4.69
C LYS A 31 -8.07 -0.70 -3.29
N SER A 32 -8.32 -1.76 -2.53
CA SER A 32 -7.90 -1.88 -1.13
C SER A 32 -6.98 -3.06 -0.91
N LEU A 33 -6.04 -2.90 0.02
CA LEU A 33 -5.28 -3.97 0.63
C LEU A 33 -6.01 -4.43 1.89
N ALA A 34 -6.32 -5.72 1.97
CA ALA A 34 -6.88 -6.33 3.16
C ALA A 34 -5.93 -7.37 3.73
N GLY A 35 -5.97 -7.57 5.05
CA GLY A 35 -5.20 -8.61 5.67
C GLY A 35 -5.66 -8.94 7.09
N THR A 36 -5.21 -10.09 7.54
CA THR A 36 -5.47 -10.62 8.87
C THR A 36 -4.16 -11.00 9.52
N VAL A 37 -3.97 -10.59 10.77
CA VAL A 37 -2.81 -10.93 11.58
C VAL A 37 -3.24 -11.85 12.70
N TYR A 38 -2.48 -12.93 12.89
CA TYR A 38 -2.55 -13.79 14.06
C TYR A 38 -1.17 -13.88 14.69
N ALA A 39 -1.09 -13.59 15.99
CA ALA A 39 0.16 -13.66 16.72
C ALA A 39 0.01 -14.43 18.04
N THR A 40 1.02 -15.24 18.35
CA THR A 40 1.20 -15.89 19.64
C THR A 40 2.34 -15.18 20.35
N LEU A 41 2.00 -14.41 21.40
CA LEU A 41 2.93 -13.51 22.08
C LEU A 41 3.12 -13.91 23.55
N GLN A 42 4.37 -14.13 23.94
CA GLN A 42 4.83 -14.34 25.31
C GLN A 42 5.72 -13.19 25.82
N LYS A 43 6.64 -12.69 24.99
CA LYS A 43 7.57 -11.61 25.36
C LYS A 43 7.33 -10.34 24.56
N ALA A 44 6.94 -10.45 23.30
CA ALA A 44 6.57 -9.29 22.50
C ALA A 44 5.28 -8.65 23.05
N ARG A 45 5.20 -7.32 23.00
CA ARG A 45 4.00 -6.58 23.45
C ARG A 45 2.86 -6.68 22.43
N LYS A 46 3.22 -6.66 21.14
CA LYS A 46 2.28 -6.62 20.02
C LYS A 46 2.97 -7.01 18.72
N ALA A 47 2.17 -7.52 17.77
CA ALA A 47 2.54 -7.51 16.37
C ALA A 47 2.09 -6.18 15.75
N LYS A 48 2.87 -5.66 14.79
CA LYS A 48 2.59 -4.41 14.08
C LYS A 48 2.74 -4.62 12.59
N VAL A 49 1.81 -4.05 11.82
CA VAL A 49 1.90 -4.05 10.36
C VAL A 49 2.16 -2.64 9.85
N GLU A 50 3.17 -2.51 9.00
CA GLU A 50 3.47 -1.28 8.27
C GLU A 50 3.49 -1.53 6.77
N ILE A 51 3.18 -0.51 5.98
CA ILE A 51 3.44 -0.52 4.52
C ILE A 51 4.34 0.66 4.14
N PHE A 52 5.04 0.51 3.03
CA PHE A 52 5.87 1.54 2.43
C PHE A 52 5.92 1.37 0.91
N HIS A 53 6.20 2.46 0.21
CA HIS A 53 6.47 2.41 -1.23
C HIS A 53 7.95 2.11 -1.45
N THR A 54 8.29 1.19 -2.35
CA THR A 54 9.69 0.75 -2.59
C THR A 54 10.60 1.89 -3.03
N ALA A 55 10.11 2.83 -3.85
CA ALA A 55 10.85 4.04 -4.20
C ALA A 55 11.18 4.98 -3.01
N CYS A 56 10.55 4.80 -1.84
CA CYS A 56 10.82 5.61 -0.65
C CYS A 56 10.58 4.81 0.66
N GLU A 57 11.41 3.80 0.91
CA GLU A 57 11.28 2.87 2.05
C GLU A 57 11.33 3.54 3.44
N ARG A 58 11.92 4.74 3.52
CA ARG A 58 11.98 5.54 4.75
C ARG A 58 10.61 6.04 5.20
N ASN A 59 9.64 6.09 4.28
CA ASN A 59 8.29 6.57 4.55
C ASN A 59 7.37 5.38 4.88
N ARG A 60 7.23 5.08 6.17
CA ARG A 60 6.47 3.91 6.66
C ARG A 60 5.15 4.34 7.26
N PHE A 61 4.10 3.60 6.96
CA PHE A 61 2.73 3.87 7.43
C PHE A 61 2.23 2.69 8.24
N LYS A 62 1.85 2.95 9.48
CA LYS A 62 1.28 1.93 10.35
C LYS A 62 -0.16 1.65 9.91
N ILE A 63 -0.45 0.37 9.64
CA ILE A 63 -1.79 -0.09 9.27
C ILE A 63 -2.57 -0.54 10.52
N GLY A 64 -1.91 -1.28 11.40
CA GLY A 64 -2.54 -1.82 12.61
C GLY A 64 -1.52 -2.43 13.56
N GLU A 65 -1.98 -2.70 14.78
CA GLU A 65 -1.18 -3.36 15.80
C GLU A 65 -2.07 -4.13 16.78
N GLY A 66 -1.55 -5.23 17.33
CA GLY A 66 -2.28 -6.10 18.26
C GLY A 66 -1.73 -7.53 18.23
N ALA A 67 -2.36 -8.43 18.99
CA ALA A 67 -2.07 -9.86 18.91
C ALA A 67 -2.82 -10.52 17.73
N THR A 68 -4.10 -10.21 17.59
CA THR A 68 -4.93 -10.66 16.46
C THR A 68 -5.78 -9.50 15.99
N PHE A 69 -5.74 -9.17 14.70
CA PHE A 69 -6.54 -8.10 14.13
C PHE A 69 -6.70 -8.25 12.61
N ASP A 70 -7.81 -7.73 12.11
CA ASP A 70 -8.08 -7.55 10.69
C ASP A 70 -7.87 -6.08 10.29
N PHE A 71 -7.52 -5.85 9.04
CA PHE A 71 -7.48 -4.51 8.47
C PHE A 71 -7.94 -4.49 7.02
N SER A 72 -8.40 -3.31 6.60
CA SER A 72 -8.64 -2.95 5.21
C SER A 72 -8.14 -1.52 4.99
N LYS A 73 -7.27 -1.34 4.01
CA LYS A 73 -6.67 -0.05 3.68
C LYS A 73 -6.91 0.24 2.20
N GLU A 74 -7.65 1.31 1.91
CA GLU A 74 -7.80 1.82 0.56
C GLU A 74 -6.48 2.47 0.09
N LEU A 75 -6.00 2.07 -1.09
CA LEU A 75 -4.74 2.56 -1.67
C LEU A 75 -4.93 3.37 -2.96
N LEU A 76 -6.12 3.27 -3.57
CA LEU A 76 -6.52 4.00 -4.77
C LEU A 76 -7.85 4.71 -4.52
N PRO A 77 -7.86 5.92 -3.93
CA PRO A 77 -9.10 6.69 -3.76
C PRO A 77 -9.68 7.12 -5.10
N GLU A 78 -11.00 7.24 -5.20
CA GLU A 78 -11.69 7.66 -6.43
C GLU A 78 -11.55 9.16 -6.76
N GLU A 79 -11.06 9.96 -5.80
CA GLU A 79 -10.86 11.41 -5.94
C GLU A 79 -9.54 11.72 -6.67
N ASP A 80 -9.51 12.83 -7.42
CA ASP A 80 -8.39 13.36 -8.24
C ASP A 80 -7.12 13.70 -7.43
N ARG A 81 -6.56 12.73 -6.72
CA ARG A 81 -5.41 12.90 -5.82
C ARG A 81 -4.15 12.40 -6.50
N LEU A 82 -3.41 13.35 -7.07
CA LEU A 82 -2.05 13.15 -7.57
C LEU A 82 -1.08 13.05 -6.38
N ILE A 83 -0.35 11.95 -6.29
CA ILE A 83 0.74 11.80 -5.32
C ILE A 83 2.06 11.78 -6.08
N VAL A 84 2.86 12.80 -5.80
CA VAL A 84 4.16 13.03 -6.42
C VAL A 84 5.22 12.58 -5.41
N ALA A 85 5.90 11.47 -5.70
CA ALA A 85 7.15 11.14 -5.04
C ALA A 85 8.29 11.83 -5.81
N TYR A 86 8.96 12.81 -5.20
CA TYR A 86 10.09 13.54 -5.77
C TYR A 86 11.30 13.38 -4.84
N GLU A 87 12.43 12.92 -5.36
CA GLU A 87 13.65 12.65 -4.56
C GLU A 87 14.17 13.89 -3.81
N GLY A 88 13.94 15.09 -4.35
CA GLY A 88 14.39 16.34 -3.76
C GLY A 88 13.46 16.95 -2.71
N PHE A 89 12.32 16.32 -2.39
CA PHE A 89 11.35 16.86 -1.43
C PHE A 89 10.96 15.78 -0.43
N SER A 90 11.38 15.94 0.83
CA SER A 90 11.13 14.90 1.81
C SER A 90 9.64 14.81 2.14
N PRO A 91 9.10 13.61 2.44
CA PRO A 91 7.72 13.48 2.90
C PRO A 91 7.40 14.33 4.14
N ARG A 92 8.39 14.70 4.96
CA ARG A 92 8.22 15.65 6.07
C ARG A 92 7.97 17.07 5.57
N ASP A 93 8.71 17.51 4.57
CA ASP A 93 8.52 18.83 3.95
C ASP A 93 7.17 18.90 3.24
N PHE A 94 6.78 17.82 2.56
CA PHE A 94 5.46 17.67 1.97
C PHE A 94 4.34 17.69 3.00
N ARG A 95 4.49 16.96 4.11
CA ARG A 95 3.52 16.95 5.21
C ARG A 95 3.38 18.33 5.87
N ARG A 96 4.50 19.05 6.01
CA ARG A 96 4.52 20.42 6.54
C ARG A 96 3.83 21.41 5.59
N LEU A 97 4.00 21.23 4.27
CA LEU A 97 3.39 22.07 3.25
C LEU A 97 1.88 21.79 3.10
N MET A 98 1.46 20.52 3.20
CA MET A 98 0.10 20.05 2.92
C MET A 98 -0.80 19.95 4.16
N GLY A 99 -0.36 20.42 5.33
CA GLY A 99 -1.23 20.55 6.51
C GLY A 99 -1.60 19.25 7.24
N GLY A 100 -0.89 18.15 6.99
CA GLY A 100 -1.18 16.83 7.60
C GLY A 100 -2.10 15.94 6.76
N GLY A 101 -1.80 14.63 6.73
CA GLY A 101 -2.46 13.62 5.91
C GLY A 101 -1.66 12.32 5.85
N GLU A 102 -2.20 11.30 5.18
CA GLU A 102 -1.47 10.08 4.79
C GLU A 102 -1.07 10.20 3.32
N TYR A 103 0.18 9.88 2.99
CA TYR A 103 0.81 10.36 1.74
C TYR A 103 1.33 9.25 0.83
N ILE A 104 1.00 7.99 1.12
CA ILE A 104 1.22 6.90 0.18
C ILE A 104 -0.15 6.51 -0.36
N MET A 105 -0.51 7.06 -1.50
CA MET A 105 -1.56 6.53 -2.38
C MET A 105 -1.00 6.70 -3.80
N GLY A 106 -1.14 5.71 -4.65
CA GLY A 106 -0.39 5.69 -5.92
C GLY A 106 -0.22 4.28 -6.44
N HIS A 107 0.24 4.20 -7.67
CA HIS A 107 0.57 2.93 -8.33
C HIS A 107 2.05 2.66 -8.21
N GLY A 108 2.43 1.38 -8.30
CA GLY A 108 3.79 0.92 -8.15
C GLY A 108 3.91 -0.23 -7.16
N THR A 109 5.16 -0.53 -6.79
CA THR A 109 5.49 -1.65 -5.90
C THR A 109 5.66 -1.18 -4.46
N TYR A 110 5.07 -1.94 -3.56
CA TYR A 110 5.01 -1.65 -2.14
C TYR A 110 5.62 -2.80 -1.33
N GLY A 111 6.22 -2.44 -0.21
CA GLY A 111 6.58 -3.38 0.84
C GLY A 111 5.57 -3.37 1.98
N VAL A 112 5.43 -4.51 2.62
CA VAL A 112 4.65 -4.70 3.85
C VAL A 112 5.53 -5.36 4.89
N ARG A 113 5.53 -4.84 6.11
CA ARG A 113 6.36 -5.30 7.22
C ARG A 113 5.48 -5.88 8.31
N LEU A 114 5.79 -7.09 8.75
CA LEU A 114 5.25 -7.67 9.97
C LEU A 114 6.32 -7.62 11.05
N ILE A 115 6.02 -6.93 12.15
CA ILE A 115 7.00 -6.58 13.19
C ILE A 115 6.53 -7.13 14.54
N LEU A 116 7.43 -7.77 15.27
CA LEU A 116 7.27 -8.08 16.69
C LEU A 116 7.93 -6.98 17.54
N ASP A 117 7.13 -6.23 18.29
CA ASP A 117 7.58 -5.20 19.24
C ASP A 117 8.02 -5.86 20.55
N ILE A 118 9.34 -6.02 20.73
CA ILE A 118 9.92 -6.69 21.90
C ILE A 118 10.53 -5.65 22.85
N PRO A 119 10.10 -5.60 24.12
CA PRO A 119 10.69 -4.68 25.08
C PRO A 119 12.18 -4.97 25.29
N LEU A 120 12.98 -3.90 25.33
CA LEU A 120 14.42 -3.93 25.66
C LEU A 120 15.29 -4.71 24.66
N ARG A 121 14.77 -4.99 23.46
CA ARG A 121 15.50 -5.61 22.35
C ARG A 121 15.12 -4.92 21.03
N PRO A 122 15.95 -5.04 19.98
CA PRO A 122 15.55 -4.65 18.65
C PRO A 122 14.31 -5.42 18.20
N ASP A 123 13.40 -4.73 17.52
CA ASP A 123 12.23 -5.34 16.89
C ASP A 123 12.67 -6.40 15.86
N VAL A 124 11.92 -7.49 15.79
CA VAL A 124 12.11 -8.52 14.76
C VAL A 124 11.10 -8.26 13.65
N VAL A 125 11.57 -8.26 12.41
CA VAL A 125 10.76 -7.88 11.25
C VAL A 125 10.94 -8.85 10.11
N GLU A 126 9.85 -9.17 9.44
CA GLU A 126 9.86 -9.80 8.13
C GLU A 126 9.04 -8.98 7.13
N GLU A 127 9.41 -9.09 5.87
CA GLU A 127 8.88 -8.25 4.81
C GLU A 127 8.27 -9.08 3.68
N GLY A 128 7.17 -8.57 3.12
CA GLY A 128 6.60 -9.04 1.87
C GLY A 128 6.42 -7.87 0.90
N SER A 129 5.93 -8.16 -0.29
CA SER A 129 5.67 -7.16 -1.31
C SER A 129 4.30 -7.32 -1.95
N PHE A 130 3.75 -6.23 -2.44
CA PHE A 130 2.54 -6.21 -3.26
C PHE A 130 2.59 -5.07 -4.27
N GLU A 131 1.69 -5.09 -5.25
CA GLU A 131 1.66 -4.10 -6.33
C GLU A 131 0.31 -3.41 -6.40
N VAL A 132 0.33 -2.12 -6.76
CA VAL A 132 -0.86 -1.33 -7.04
C VAL A 132 -0.79 -0.89 -8.50
N VAL A 133 -1.78 -1.27 -9.30
CA VAL A 133 -1.78 -1.05 -10.75
C VAL A 133 -2.96 -0.16 -11.14
N LEU A 134 -2.74 0.77 -12.06
CA LEU A 134 -3.81 1.54 -12.72
C LEU A 134 -4.25 0.81 -13.98
N GLU A 135 -5.56 0.75 -14.21
CA GLU A 135 -6.10 0.29 -15.48
C GLU A 135 -5.89 1.38 -16.53
N GLU A 136 -5.17 1.05 -17.60
CA GLU A 136 -5.08 1.92 -18.77
C GLU A 136 -6.46 2.03 -19.42
N LYS A 137 -6.93 3.25 -19.65
CA LYS A 137 -8.07 3.45 -20.54
C LYS A 137 -7.57 3.30 -21.96
N GLU A 138 -8.11 2.34 -22.70
CA GLU A 138 -8.10 2.38 -24.16
C GLU A 138 -8.66 3.75 -24.56
N THR A 139 -7.80 4.60 -25.09
CA THR A 139 -8.23 5.87 -25.66
C THR A 139 -9.01 5.47 -26.91
N GLU A 140 -10.34 5.57 -26.88
CA GLU A 140 -11.15 5.52 -28.09
C GLU A 140 -10.55 6.56 -29.05
N LYS A 141 -9.82 6.08 -30.06
CA LYS A 141 -9.39 6.91 -31.17
C LYS A 141 -10.65 7.58 -31.69
N GLU A 142 -10.68 8.91 -31.63
CA GLU A 142 -11.65 9.73 -32.35
C GLU A 142 -11.79 9.13 -33.75
N LYS A 143 -12.99 8.65 -34.08
CA LYS A 143 -13.36 8.44 -35.48
C LYS A 143 -13.25 9.82 -36.12
N GLU A 144 -12.21 10.02 -36.93
CA GLU A 144 -12.14 11.10 -37.89
C GLU A 144 -13.50 11.17 -38.62
N PRO A 145 -14.16 12.33 -38.68
CA PRO A 145 -15.39 12.46 -39.44
C PRO A 145 -15.03 12.21 -40.90
N GLY A 146 -15.62 11.16 -41.47
CA GLY A 146 -15.35 10.70 -42.83
C GLY A 146 -15.44 11.83 -43.84
N ASP A 147 -14.35 12.01 -44.56
CA ASP A 147 -14.30 12.76 -45.80
C ASP A 147 -15.33 12.22 -46.81
N GLY A 148 -16.05 13.14 -47.44
CA GLY A 148 -16.60 12.93 -48.78
C GLY A 148 -18.08 12.58 -48.87
N TRP A 149 -18.92 13.61 -48.99
CA TRP A 149 -20.04 13.55 -49.94
C TRP A 149 -19.74 14.53 -51.05
N GLY A 150 -19.21 13.98 -52.16
CA GLY A 150 -19.03 14.70 -53.41
C GLY A 150 -20.38 15.11 -53.99
N PHE A 151 -20.40 16.32 -54.53
CA PHE A 151 -21.42 16.78 -55.46
C PHE A 151 -21.24 16.03 -56.78
N GLU A 152 -22.32 15.46 -57.30
CA GLU A 152 -22.67 15.41 -58.74
C GLU A 152 -24.14 15.00 -58.92
#